data_AF-A0A9E3WLR8-F1
#
_entry.id   AF-A0A9E3WLR8-F1
#
_cell.length_a   1.000
_cell.length_b   1.000
_cell.length_c   1.000
_cell.angle_alpha   90.00
_cell.angle_beta   90.00
_cell.angle_gamma   90.00
#
_symmetry.space_group_name_H-M   'P 1'
#
loop_
_entity.id
_entity.type
_entity.pdbx_description
1 polymer ?
#
loop_
_entity_poly.entity_id
_entity_poly.type
_entity_poly.pdbx_seq_one_letter_code
_entity_poly.pdbx_strand_id
1 'polypeptide(L)'
;MKTSLRNAFLVALASGLLGCGGGGSGGPQFPGVYSVFLELFDDPCGLTDDVVRSVLDEVNQNGRSIALRRGSVNYLGAVSDDNKGFTVVNTFHATNGCTVTTAVAYVKSEVDGVAFGVGDVSDVSCPGASFVCRVSYSGIANRT
;
A
#
# COMPACT_ATOMS: atom_id res chain seq x y z
N MET A 1 38.48 -52.12 -44.09
CA MET A 1 38.06 -51.73 -45.46
C MET A 1 36.89 -50.76 -45.36
N LYS A 2 36.99 -49.60 -46.03
CA LYS A 2 35.92 -48.66 -46.48
C LYS A 2 34.86 -48.20 -45.46
N THR A 3 35.05 -47.03 -44.83
CA THR A 3 34.60 -45.66 -45.24
C THR A 3 33.10 -45.40 -45.22
N SER A 4 32.77 -44.22 -44.66
CA SER A 4 31.80 -43.22 -45.14
C SER A 4 30.59 -43.02 -44.21
N LEU A 5 30.56 -41.93 -43.42
CA LEU A 5 29.97 -40.61 -43.73
C LEU A 5 28.44 -40.61 -43.54
N ARG A 6 27.94 -39.82 -42.57
CA ARG A 6 27.05 -38.65 -42.83
C ARG A 6 26.31 -38.19 -41.57
N ASN A 7 26.48 -36.90 -41.31
CA ASN A 7 25.62 -35.98 -40.55
C ASN A 7 24.16 -36.44 -40.37
N ALA A 8 23.68 -36.37 -39.14
CA ALA A 8 22.30 -36.03 -38.86
C ALA A 8 22.27 -35.08 -37.64
N PHE A 9 22.21 -33.79 -38.00
CA PHE A 9 21.99 -32.66 -37.13
C PHE A 9 20.55 -32.78 -36.57
N LEU A 10 20.40 -33.24 -35.33
CA LEU A 10 19.11 -33.26 -34.65
C LEU A 10 19.00 -32.03 -33.76
N VAL A 11 18.48 -30.97 -34.38
CA VAL A 11 17.91 -29.81 -33.68
C VAL A 11 16.72 -30.33 -32.90
N ALA A 12 16.88 -30.49 -31.59
CA ALA A 12 15.75 -30.62 -30.70
C ALA A 12 14.98 -29.29 -30.75
N LEU A 13 13.86 -29.27 -31.49
CA LEU A 13 12.80 -28.30 -31.28
C LEU A 13 12.34 -28.47 -29.82
N ALA A 14 12.96 -27.70 -28.93
CA ALA A 14 12.30 -27.34 -27.70
C ALA A 14 11.10 -26.51 -28.13
N SER A 15 9.94 -27.17 -28.20
CA SER A 15 8.62 -26.57 -28.09
C SER A 15 8.56 -25.87 -26.73
N GLY A 16 9.26 -24.74 -26.62
CA GLY A 16 8.93 -23.72 -25.66
C GLY A 16 7.56 -23.24 -26.07
N LEU A 17 6.53 -23.92 -25.56
CA LEU A 17 5.30 -23.22 -25.24
C LEU A 17 5.74 -22.06 -24.36
N LEU A 18 5.91 -20.91 -25.00
CA LEU A 18 5.59 -19.63 -24.42
C LEU A 18 4.14 -19.79 -23.97
N GLY A 19 3.98 -20.33 -22.77
CA GLY A 19 2.84 -20.09 -21.92
C GLY A 19 2.84 -18.59 -21.64
N CYS A 20 2.38 -17.85 -22.65
CA CYS A 20 1.66 -16.61 -22.48
C CYS A 20 0.41 -16.98 -21.68
N GLY A 21 0.59 -17.20 -20.38
CA GLY A 21 -0.48 -17.34 -19.41
C GLY A 21 -1.07 -15.96 -19.18
N GLY A 22 -1.84 -15.49 -20.16
CA GLY A 22 -2.76 -14.39 -19.97
C GLY A 22 -3.85 -14.78 -18.97
N GLY A 23 -4.43 -13.76 -18.34
CA GLY A 23 -5.77 -13.87 -17.75
C GLY A 23 -5.80 -14.11 -16.25
N GLY A 24 -5.46 -13.08 -15.49
CA GLY A 24 -5.77 -12.97 -14.06
C GLY A 24 -6.09 -11.54 -13.66
N SER A 25 -6.74 -10.76 -14.54
CA SER A 25 -7.23 -9.40 -14.25
C SER A 25 -8.46 -9.43 -13.35
N GLY A 26 -8.37 -10.12 -12.21
CA GLY A 26 -9.47 -10.30 -11.26
C GLY A 26 -9.06 -10.11 -9.79
N GLY A 27 -7.80 -9.71 -9.53
CA GLY A 27 -7.41 -9.29 -8.19
C GLY A 27 -8.17 -8.03 -7.76
N PRO A 28 -8.37 -7.80 -6.45
CA PRO A 28 -9.10 -6.63 -5.97
C PRO A 28 -8.46 -5.34 -6.52
N GLN A 29 -9.30 -4.42 -6.97
CA GLN A 29 -8.88 -3.14 -7.57
C GLN A 29 -9.16 -2.01 -6.59
N PHE A 30 -8.10 -1.42 -6.04
CA PHE A 30 -8.12 -0.24 -5.19
C PHE A 30 -7.60 1.07 -5.82
N PRO A 31 -7.19 1.16 -7.11
CA PRO A 31 -6.71 2.44 -7.63
C PRO A 31 -7.86 3.43 -7.75
N GLY A 32 -7.62 4.69 -7.42
CA GLY A 32 -8.63 5.74 -7.45
C GLY A 32 -8.26 6.95 -6.61
N VAL A 33 -9.13 7.95 -6.65
CA VAL A 33 -9.05 9.13 -5.78
C VAL A 33 -10.12 8.97 -4.70
N TYR A 34 -9.73 9.24 -3.45
CA TYR A 34 -10.58 9.07 -2.29
C TYR A 34 -10.68 10.37 -1.50
N SER A 35 -11.90 10.81 -1.23
CA SER A 35 -12.18 11.80 -0.20
C SER A 35 -12.21 11.08 1.14
N VAL A 36 -11.27 11.41 2.01
CA VAL A 36 -11.09 10.77 3.31
C VAL A 36 -11.45 11.74 4.42
N PHE A 37 -12.22 11.25 5.37
CA PHE A 37 -12.57 11.96 6.59
C PHE A 37 -12.05 11.15 7.78
N LEU A 38 -11.24 11.77 8.64
CA LEU A 38 -10.59 11.15 9.78
C LEU A 38 -10.90 11.94 11.04
N GLU A 39 -11.17 11.23 12.12
CA GLU A 39 -11.35 11.77 13.46
C GLU A 39 -10.26 11.22 14.38
N LEU A 40 -9.73 12.09 15.24
CA LEU A 40 -8.72 11.71 16.22
C LEU A 40 -9.32 10.71 17.20
N PHE A 41 -8.67 9.56 17.31
CA PHE A 41 -9.05 8.50 18.25
C PHE A 41 -8.22 8.57 19.53
N ASP A 42 -6.89 8.77 19.41
CA ASP A 42 -5.98 8.81 20.55
C ASP A 42 -4.73 9.65 20.25
N ASP A 43 -4.33 10.48 21.21
CA ASP A 43 -3.07 11.25 21.22
C ASP A 43 -2.65 11.54 22.67
N PRO A 44 -2.05 10.57 23.36
CA PRO A 44 -1.68 10.71 24.78
C PRO A 44 -0.55 11.71 25.00
N CYS A 45 0.13 12.15 23.94
CA CYS A 45 1.25 13.07 24.00
C CYS A 45 0.86 14.52 23.64
N GLY A 46 -0.36 14.75 23.15
CA GLY A 46 -0.80 16.07 22.68
C GLY A 46 0.08 16.60 21.55
N LEU A 47 0.47 15.74 20.62
CA LEU A 47 1.27 16.11 19.45
C LEU A 47 0.46 16.86 18.39
N THR A 48 -0.87 16.77 18.43
CA THR A 48 -1.74 17.38 17.43
C THR A 48 -2.97 18.04 18.04
N ASP A 49 -3.32 19.22 17.54
CA ASP A 49 -4.58 19.90 17.84
C ASP A 49 -5.68 19.57 16.80
N ASP A 50 -5.32 18.93 15.68
CA ASP A 50 -6.25 18.57 14.62
C ASP A 50 -7.11 17.37 15.02
N VAL A 51 -8.28 17.65 15.61
CA VAL A 51 -9.26 16.63 16.01
C VAL A 51 -9.93 15.97 14.80
N VAL A 52 -10.03 16.68 13.68
CA VAL A 52 -10.68 16.21 12.44
C VAL A 52 -9.82 16.57 11.24
N ARG A 53 -9.66 15.65 10.29
CA ARG A 53 -8.95 15.88 9.03
C ARG A 53 -9.82 15.49 7.85
N SER A 54 -9.81 16.33 6.82
CA SER A 54 -10.30 15.96 5.50
C SER A 54 -9.14 16.02 4.52
N VAL A 55 -8.87 14.90 3.84
CA VAL A 55 -7.75 14.77 2.92
C VAL A 55 -8.19 14.08 1.64
N LEU A 56 -7.44 14.33 0.57
CA LEU A 56 -7.59 13.64 -0.71
C LEU A 56 -6.43 12.66 -0.88
N ASP A 57 -6.76 11.39 -1.00
CA ASP A 57 -5.78 10.32 -1.21
C ASP A 57 -5.87 9.81 -2.64
N GLU A 58 -4.74 9.82 -3.35
CA GLU A 58 -4.61 9.23 -4.67
C GLU A 58 -3.90 7.88 -4.57
N VAL A 59 -4.61 6.81 -4.93
CA VAL A 59 -4.11 5.43 -4.84
C VAL A 59 -3.80 4.92 -6.24
N ASN A 60 -2.56 4.49 -6.42
CA ASN A 60 -2.09 3.75 -7.59
C ASN A 60 -1.75 2.32 -7.18
N GLN A 61 -2.14 1.36 -8.03
CA GLN A 61 -1.91 -0.06 -7.78
C GLN A 61 -1.20 -0.70 -8.98
N ASN A 62 -0.15 -1.48 -8.70
CA ASN A 62 0.51 -2.34 -9.67
C ASN A 62 0.65 -3.76 -9.10
N GLY A 63 -0.17 -4.69 -9.57
CA GLY A 63 -0.29 -6.01 -8.96
C GLY A 63 -0.79 -5.91 -7.52
N ARG A 64 0.01 -6.39 -6.56
CA ARG A 64 -0.28 -6.25 -5.12
C ARG A 64 0.34 -5.00 -4.50
N SER A 65 1.22 -4.28 -5.20
CA SER A 65 1.85 -3.08 -4.67
C SER A 65 0.91 -1.89 -4.73
N ILE A 66 0.90 -1.08 -3.67
CA ILE A 66 0.09 0.13 -3.54
C ILE A 66 1.02 1.32 -3.29
N ALA A 67 0.79 2.40 -4.03
CA ALA A 67 1.34 3.70 -3.76
C ALA A 67 0.19 4.66 -3.48
N LEU A 68 0.21 5.30 -2.32
CA LEU A 68 -0.78 6.29 -1.92
C LEU A 68 -0.10 7.65 -1.81
N ARG A 69 -0.67 8.66 -2.46
CA ARG A 69 -0.22 10.05 -2.34
C ARG A 69 -1.27 10.86 -1.60
N ARG A 70 -0.86 11.48 -0.50
CA ARG A 70 -1.67 12.40 0.32
C ARG A 70 -0.97 13.75 0.35
N GLY A 71 -1.50 14.73 -0.38
CA GLY A 71 -0.78 15.99 -0.61
C GLY A 71 0.59 15.75 -1.26
N SER A 72 1.67 16.13 -0.57
CA SER A 72 3.07 15.92 -0.99
C SER A 72 3.71 14.65 -0.42
N VAL A 73 3.01 13.90 0.44
CA VAL A 73 3.53 12.71 1.11
C VAL A 73 3.17 11.47 0.30
N ASN A 74 4.16 10.62 0.05
CA ASN A 74 3.96 9.33 -0.62
C ASN A 74 4.14 8.19 0.38
N TYR A 75 3.19 7.28 0.39
CA TYR A 75 3.18 6.07 1.19
C TYR A 75 3.26 4.87 0.25
N LEU A 76 3.95 3.83 0.70
CA LEU A 76 4.12 2.60 -0.07
C LEU A 76 3.66 1.41 0.76
N GLY A 77 3.08 0.43 0.08
CA GLY A 77 2.68 -0.81 0.73
C GLY A 77 2.04 -1.77 -0.23
N ALA A 78 1.03 -2.50 0.25
CA ALA A 78 0.44 -3.58 -0.51
C ALA A 78 -1.03 -3.84 -0.16
N VAL A 79 -1.70 -4.49 -1.10
CA VAL A 79 -2.99 -5.14 -0.89
C VAL A 79 -2.87 -6.16 0.24
N SER A 80 -3.85 -6.16 1.15
CA SER A 80 -3.94 -7.10 2.25
C SER A 80 -4.12 -8.54 1.76
N ASP A 81 -3.70 -9.53 2.53
CA ASP A 81 -3.73 -10.94 2.13
C ASP A 81 -5.15 -11.49 1.96
N ASP A 82 -6.11 -10.93 2.69
CA ASP A 82 -7.54 -11.23 2.55
C ASP A 82 -8.20 -10.55 1.35
N ASN A 83 -7.46 -9.72 0.60
CA ASN A 83 -7.94 -8.95 -0.54
C ASN A 83 -9.10 -7.97 -0.21
N LYS A 84 -9.31 -7.65 1.07
CA LYS A 84 -10.36 -6.73 1.54
C LYS A 84 -9.86 -5.32 1.77
N GLY A 85 -8.62 -5.00 1.40
CA GLY A 85 -8.06 -3.70 1.68
C GLY A 85 -6.61 -3.60 1.28
N PHE A 86 -5.95 -2.60 1.83
CA PHE A 86 -4.51 -2.42 1.70
C PHE A 86 -3.95 -1.65 2.89
N THR A 87 -2.66 -1.79 3.10
CA THR A 87 -1.90 -1.02 4.09
C THR A 87 -0.72 -0.37 3.41
N VAL A 88 -0.50 0.90 3.71
CA VAL A 88 0.66 1.68 3.24
C VAL A 88 1.38 2.30 4.43
N VAL A 89 2.69 2.49 4.28
CA VAL A 89 3.55 3.06 5.32
C VAL A 89 4.43 4.14 4.71
N ASN A 90 4.74 5.16 5.50
CA ASN A 90 5.82 6.08 5.24
C ASN A 90 6.59 6.36 6.52
N THR A 91 7.91 6.55 6.40
CA THR A 91 8.77 6.98 7.51
C THR A 91 9.51 8.23 7.08
N PHE A 92 9.44 9.27 7.91
CA PHE A 92 10.18 10.52 7.68
C PHE A 92 10.88 10.98 8.95
N HIS A 93 12.02 11.64 8.75
CA HIS A 93 12.82 12.22 9.83
C HIS A 93 12.52 13.71 9.92
N ALA A 94 12.10 14.15 11.10
CA ALA A 94 11.94 15.55 11.42
C ALA A 94 13.30 16.21 11.70
N THR A 95 13.36 17.53 11.52
CA THR A 95 14.60 18.32 11.66
C THR A 95 15.24 18.23 13.04
N ASN A 96 14.46 17.92 14.07
CA ASN A 96 14.92 17.71 15.45
C ASN A 96 15.45 16.28 15.71
N GLY A 97 15.61 15.47 14.66
CA GLY A 97 16.09 14.08 14.76
C GLY A 97 15.02 13.07 15.16
N CYS A 98 13.77 13.50 15.39
CA CYS A 98 12.67 12.57 15.61
C CYS A 98 12.33 11.82 14.33
N THR A 99 11.95 10.56 14.48
CA THR A 99 11.45 9.73 13.39
C THR A 99 9.95 9.56 13.57
N VAL A 100 9.20 9.83 12.50
CA VAL A 100 7.77 9.59 12.43
C VAL A 100 7.53 8.46 11.45
N THR A 101 6.89 7.39 11.91
CA THR A 101 6.42 6.31 11.03
C THR A 101 4.91 6.30 11.04
N THR A 102 4.31 6.52 9.88
CA THR A 102 2.86 6.55 9.69
C THR A 102 2.43 5.34 8.89
N ALA A 103 1.50 4.57 9.42
CA ALA A 103 0.82 3.47 8.73
C ALA A 103 -0.65 3.84 8.51
N VAL A 104 -1.11 3.69 7.27
CA VAL A 104 -2.51 3.92 6.88
C VAL A 104 -3.08 2.61 6.36
N ALA A 105 -4.18 2.17 6.94
CA ALA A 105 -4.90 0.98 6.54
C ALA A 105 -6.28 1.36 5.98
N TYR A 106 -6.60 0.80 4.81
CA TYR A 106 -7.91 0.88 4.19
C TYR A 106 -8.54 -0.51 4.24
N VAL A 107 -9.74 -0.60 4.81
CA VAL A 107 -10.51 -1.84 4.89
C VAL A 107 -11.85 -1.61 4.21
N LYS A 108 -12.18 -2.45 3.23
CA LYS A 108 -13.43 -2.36 2.48
C LYS A 108 -14.59 -2.40 3.46
N SER A 109 -15.45 -1.41 3.37
CA SER A 109 -16.61 -1.31 4.25
C SER A 109 -17.77 -2.16 3.72
N GLU A 110 -18.59 -2.68 4.62
CA GLU A 110 -19.88 -3.31 4.32
C GLU A 110 -21.06 -2.32 4.50
N VAL A 111 -20.76 -1.08 4.89
CA VAL A 111 -21.75 -0.02 5.12
C VAL A 111 -22.07 0.69 3.79
N ASP A 112 -23.36 0.79 3.47
CA ASP A 112 -23.83 1.48 2.27
C ASP A 112 -23.35 2.94 2.21
N GLY A 113 -22.84 3.34 1.04
CA GLY A 113 -22.32 4.69 0.82
C GLY A 113 -20.94 4.96 1.42
N VAL A 114 -20.31 3.96 2.05
CA VAL A 114 -18.91 4.02 2.51
C VAL A 114 -18.07 3.04 1.70
N ALA A 115 -17.05 3.52 0.98
CA ALA A 115 -16.17 2.62 0.24
C ALA A 115 -15.20 1.87 1.18
N PHE A 116 -14.60 2.58 2.13
CA PHE A 116 -13.61 2.03 3.05
C PHE A 116 -13.74 2.64 4.46
N GLY A 117 -13.50 1.81 5.48
CA GLY A 117 -13.01 2.28 6.77
C GLY A 117 -11.51 2.54 6.70
N VAL A 118 -11.05 3.60 7.34
CA VAL A 118 -9.64 4.02 7.32
C VAL A 118 -9.11 4.12 8.75
N GLY A 119 -7.94 3.54 8.99
CA GLY A 119 -7.14 3.75 10.19
C GLY A 119 -5.82 4.40 9.82
N ASP A 120 -5.39 5.40 10.58
CA ASP A 120 -4.12 6.10 10.40
C ASP A 120 -3.41 6.18 11.75
N VAL A 121 -2.23 5.59 11.85
CA VAL A 121 -1.44 5.55 13.07
C VAL A 121 -0.06 6.13 12.78
N SER A 122 0.33 7.13 13.55
CA SER A 122 1.65 7.76 13.48
C SER A 122 2.40 7.56 14.79
N ASP A 123 3.51 6.83 14.73
CA ASP A 123 4.43 6.63 15.84
C ASP A 123 5.60 7.62 15.74
N VAL A 124 5.79 8.43 16.78
CA VAL A 124 6.84 9.45 16.88
C VAL A 124 7.86 9.02 17.93
N SER A 125 9.09 8.80 17.48
CA SER A 125 10.23 8.44 18.32
C SER A 125 11.31 9.51 18.22
N CYS A 126 11.67 10.11 19.36
CA CYS A 126 12.69 11.15 19.42
C CYS A 126 13.94 10.66 20.15
N PRO A 127 15.15 11.07 19.73
CA PRO A 127 16.38 10.77 20.46
C PRO A 127 16.28 11.25 21.92
N GLY A 128 16.57 10.35 22.87
CA GLY A 128 16.52 10.65 24.30
C GLY A 128 15.13 10.59 24.94
N ALA A 129 14.06 10.34 24.17
CA ALA A 129 12.75 10.03 24.74
C ALA A 129 12.73 8.59 25.29
N SER A 130 12.13 8.39 26.47
CA SER A 130 12.00 7.07 27.10
C SER A 130 10.82 6.25 26.58
N PHE A 131 9.95 6.85 25.75
CA PHE A 131 8.78 6.20 25.18
C PHE A 131 8.47 6.77 23.78
N VAL A 132 7.65 6.03 23.02
CA VAL A 132 7.15 6.41 21.70
C VAL A 132 5.77 7.02 21.87
N CYS A 133 5.54 8.18 21.26
CA CYS A 133 4.22 8.80 21.19
C CYS A 133 3.46 8.26 20.00
N ARG A 134 2.23 7.80 20.21
CA ARG A 134 1.35 7.28 19.16
C ARG A 134 0.17 8.20 18.97
N VAL A 135 -0.05 8.66 17.76
CA VAL A 135 -1.25 9.39 17.36
C VAL A 135 -2.07 8.49 16.44
N SER A 136 -3.35 8.30 16.74
CA SER A 136 -4.24 7.42 15.99
C SER A 136 -5.49 8.16 15.54
N TYR A 137 -5.86 7.96 14.28
CA TYR A 137 -7.11 8.42 13.70
C TYR A 137 -7.88 7.23 13.15
N SER A 138 -9.20 7.37 13.12
CA SER A 138 -10.08 6.46 12.39
C SER A 138 -11.12 7.25 11.60
N GLY A 139 -11.66 6.65 10.56
CA GLY A 139 -12.66 7.32 9.76
C GLY A 139 -13.04 6.54 8.51
N ILE A 140 -13.44 7.27 7.47
CA ILE A 140 -13.98 6.70 6.25
C ILE A 140 -13.36 7.33 5.01
N ALA A 141 -13.34 6.56 3.93
CA ALA A 141 -12.97 7.04 2.61
C ALA A 141 -14.02 6.66 1.58
N ASN A 142 -14.33 7.62 0.71
CA ASN A 142 -15.25 7.46 -0.40
C ASN A 142 -14.56 7.80 -1.70
N ARG A 143 -14.75 6.94 -2.69
CA ARG A 143 -14.21 7.16 -4.03
C ARG A 143 -14.91 8.36 -4.66
N THR A 144 -14.13 9.28 -5.21
CA THR A 144 -14.60 10.48 -5.92
C THR A 144 -14.55 10.31 -7.43
#